data_AF-A0A9J5W8W9-F1
#
_entry.id   AF-A0A9J5W8W9-F1
#
_cell.length_a   1.000
_cell.length_b   1.000
_cell.length_c   1.000
_cell.angle_alpha   90.00
_cell.angle_beta   90.00
_cell.angle_gamma   90.00
#
_symmetry.space_group_name_H-M   'P 1'
#
loop_
_entity.id
_entity.type
_entity.pdbx_description
1 polymer ?
#
loop_
_entity_poly.entity_id
_entity_poly.type
_entity_poly.pdbx_seq_one_letter_code
_entity_poly.pdbx_strand_id
1 'polypeptide(L)'
;MGCSFSGLNALYDNANGGGDVWINENRFRILRQASFPNVFLVKELISDPNKIKDHSHVSDDGTYAMKKVLIQNNEQLELVKEEIRVSSLFSHPNLLPLLDHAIISVKSMLLGLFRSRLVRVGSSKSSVSEDRTQASQDQSRKQEAYLLFPAHLDGTLLDSMKTMQAKQEFFSTLEVLQIFHQLCAGLTHMHNFDPPYAHNDVKPGNVLLTHRKGQAPLAKLMDFGNVHPARRQIRSRSEALQLQGECYHHHCINNIRMLLFLGSVTYRSQLTPF
;
A
#
# COMPACT_ATOMS: atom_id res chain seq x y z
N MET A 1 -23.70 19.23 17.67
CA MET A 1 -23.80 18.51 18.95
C MET A 1 -23.57 17.03 18.68
N GLY A 2 -22.69 16.40 19.45
CA GLY A 2 -21.94 15.21 19.06
C GLY A 2 -22.75 13.92 18.92
N CYS A 3 -22.27 13.07 18.02
CA CYS A 3 -22.64 11.66 17.98
C CYS A 3 -21.37 10.82 18.08
N SER A 4 -21.10 10.27 19.27
CA SER A 4 -20.17 9.15 19.42
C SER A 4 -20.82 7.91 18.84
N PHE A 5 -20.40 7.48 17.65
CA PHE A 5 -20.72 6.15 17.14
C PHE A 5 -19.55 5.21 17.42
N SER A 6 -19.75 4.41 18.46
CA SER A 6 -18.94 3.26 18.83
C SER A 6 -18.78 2.29 17.66
N GLY A 7 -17.52 2.04 17.27
CA GLY A 7 -17.09 1.10 16.23
C GLY A 7 -17.34 -0.37 16.58
N LEU A 8 -18.60 -0.74 16.82
CA LEU A 8 -19.00 -2.10 17.22
C LEU A 8 -19.22 -3.06 16.03
N ASN A 9 -19.28 -2.58 14.79
CA ASN A 9 -19.60 -3.44 13.62
C ASN A 9 -18.39 -3.89 12.80
N ALA A 10 -17.14 -3.62 13.23
CA ALA A 10 -15.94 -3.99 12.47
C ALA A 10 -15.33 -5.35 12.88
N LEU A 11 -15.98 -6.12 13.77
CA LEU A 11 -15.30 -7.20 14.50
C LEU A 11 -15.66 -8.64 14.15
N TYR A 12 -16.50 -8.91 13.15
CA TYR A 12 -16.65 -10.28 12.64
C TYR A 12 -16.99 -10.26 11.15
N ASP A 13 -15.97 -10.14 10.30
CA ASP A 13 -16.00 -10.65 8.92
C ASP A 13 -14.58 -11.08 8.56
N ASN A 14 -14.14 -12.16 9.22
CA ASN A 14 -12.93 -12.88 8.88
C ASN A 14 -13.28 -13.92 7.81
N ALA A 15 -12.50 -13.88 6.72
CA ALA A 15 -12.47 -14.83 5.60
C ALA A 15 -13.72 -14.85 4.70
N ASN A 16 -13.54 -14.35 3.47
CA ASN A 16 -14.51 -14.22 2.36
C ASN A 16 -15.32 -12.91 2.40
N GLY A 17 -15.25 -12.15 1.31
CA GLY A 17 -15.75 -10.77 1.20
C GLY A 17 -17.15 -10.57 1.78
N GLY A 18 -17.29 -9.55 2.62
CA GLY A 18 -18.52 -9.24 3.34
C GLY A 18 -18.42 -8.01 4.25
N GLY A 19 -17.22 -7.71 4.75
CA GLY A 19 -17.00 -6.58 5.65
C GLY A 19 -16.95 -5.22 4.94
N ASP A 20 -17.51 -4.21 5.59
CA ASP A 20 -17.35 -2.81 5.21
C ASP A 20 -16.23 -2.15 6.02
N VAL A 21 -15.46 -1.28 5.37
CA VAL A 21 -14.35 -0.51 5.95
C VAL A 21 -14.64 0.96 5.80
N TRP A 22 -14.32 1.72 6.85
CA TRP A 22 -14.38 3.18 6.83
C TRP A 22 -12.98 3.75 6.62
N ILE A 23 -12.83 4.59 5.61
CA ILE A 23 -11.64 5.42 5.42
C ILE A 23 -12.14 6.86 5.51
N ASN A 24 -11.76 7.54 6.59
CA ASN A 24 -12.31 8.84 6.96
C ASN A 24 -13.84 8.81 6.99
N GLU A 25 -14.51 9.62 6.17
CA GLU A 25 -15.98 9.72 6.10
C GLU A 25 -16.60 8.74 5.10
N ASN A 26 -15.77 8.07 4.29
CA ASN A 26 -16.23 7.25 3.18
C ASN A 26 -16.32 5.77 3.61
N ARG A 27 -17.42 5.12 3.24
CA ARG A 27 -17.65 3.69 3.51
C ARG A 27 -17.42 2.86 2.27
N PHE A 28 -16.58 1.85 2.38
CA PHE A 28 -16.21 0.94 1.31
C PHE A 28 -16.61 -0.49 1.66
N ARG A 29 -17.20 -1.21 0.71
CA ARG A 29 -17.43 -2.64 0.79
C ARG A 29 -16.25 -3.40 0.24
N ILE A 30 -15.72 -4.36 1.01
CA ILE A 30 -14.70 -5.29 0.50
C ILE A 30 -15.37 -6.30 -0.42
N LEU A 31 -14.93 -6.35 -1.67
CA LEU A 31 -15.42 -7.31 -2.66
C LEU A 31 -14.62 -8.60 -2.60
N ARG A 32 -13.29 -8.50 -2.71
CA ARG A 32 -12.36 -9.64 -2.72
C ARG A 32 -10.94 -9.18 -2.46
N GLN A 33 -10.07 -10.12 -2.10
CA GLN A 33 -8.62 -9.89 -2.11
C GLN A 33 -8.13 -9.79 -3.57
N ALA A 34 -7.23 -8.86 -3.85
CA ALA A 34 -6.54 -8.74 -5.13
C ALA A 34 -5.37 -9.73 -5.22
N SER A 35 -4.68 -9.76 -6.36
CA SER A 35 -3.50 -10.62 -6.57
C SER A 35 -2.34 -10.31 -5.61
N PHE A 36 -2.29 -9.08 -5.08
CA PHE A 36 -1.27 -8.66 -4.14
C PHE A 36 -1.64 -9.02 -2.69
N PRO A 37 -0.65 -9.43 -1.86
CA PRO A 37 -0.90 -9.66 -0.45
C PRO A 37 -1.39 -8.36 0.21
N ASN A 38 -2.40 -8.49 1.05
CA ASN A 38 -3.01 -7.40 1.82
C ASN A 38 -3.68 -6.28 0.98
N VAL A 39 -3.86 -6.47 -0.32
CA VAL A 39 -4.63 -5.54 -1.17
C VAL A 39 -6.00 -6.14 -1.44
N PHE A 40 -7.03 -5.32 -1.33
CA PHE A 40 -8.43 -5.70 -1.52
C PHE A 40 -9.06 -4.82 -2.59
N LEU A 41 -9.88 -5.40 -3.44
CA LEU A 41 -10.78 -4.62 -4.30
C LEU A 41 -12.00 -4.23 -3.48
N VAL A 42 -12.31 -2.94 -3.50
CA VAL A 42 -13.38 -2.35 -2.72
C VAL A 42 -14.26 -1.47 -3.59
N LYS A 43 -15.52 -1.31 -3.18
CA LYS A 43 -16.46 -0.39 -3.83
C LYS A 43 -17.02 0.57 -2.81
N GLU A 44 -17.04 1.86 -3.12
CA GLU A 44 -17.68 2.83 -2.25
C GLU A 44 -19.19 2.61 -2.20
N LEU A 45 -19.77 2.67 -1.00
CA LEU A 45 -21.21 2.48 -0.77
C LEU A 45 -21.98 3.79 -0.64
N ILE A 46 -21.34 4.83 -0.10
CA ILE A 46 -21.94 6.13 0.13
C ILE A 46 -21.02 7.16 -0.53
N SER A 47 -21.32 7.53 -1.77
CA SER A 47 -20.67 8.66 -2.43
C SER A 47 -21.46 9.91 -2.05
N ASP A 48 -20.83 10.88 -1.37
CA ASP A 48 -21.43 12.20 -1.21
C ASP A 48 -21.62 12.82 -2.61
N PRO A 49 -22.85 13.09 -3.08
CA PRO A 49 -23.09 13.64 -4.41
C PRO A 49 -22.46 15.03 -4.62
N ASN A 50 -22.06 15.72 -3.55
CA ASN A 50 -21.37 17.01 -3.62
C ASN A 50 -19.85 16.90 -3.65
N LYS A 51 -19.26 15.73 -3.35
CA LYS A 51 -17.82 15.49 -3.60
C LYS A 51 -17.66 15.22 -5.09
N ILE A 52 -17.25 16.24 -5.85
CA ILE A 52 -16.73 16.05 -7.20
C ILE A 52 -15.48 15.18 -7.07
N LYS A 53 -15.64 13.87 -7.33
CA LYS A 53 -14.51 12.96 -7.42
C LYS A 53 -13.89 13.13 -8.79
N ASP A 54 -12.57 13.15 -8.84
CA ASP A 54 -11.89 13.00 -10.11
C ASP A 54 -12.20 11.59 -10.64
N HIS A 55 -13.19 11.51 -11.55
CA HIS A 55 -13.61 10.26 -12.15
C HIS A 55 -12.49 9.60 -12.96
N SER A 56 -11.40 10.31 -13.27
CA SER A 56 -10.22 9.74 -13.93
C SER A 56 -9.49 8.67 -13.09
N HIS A 57 -9.83 8.56 -11.80
CA HIS A 57 -9.22 7.62 -10.84
C HIS A 57 -10.12 6.46 -10.44
N VAL A 58 -11.33 6.40 -10.99
CA VAL A 58 -12.25 5.29 -10.76
C VAL A 58 -12.13 4.33 -11.94
N SER A 59 -11.96 3.03 -11.66
CA SER A 59 -12.00 2.03 -12.74
C SER A 59 -13.38 1.99 -13.40
N ASP A 60 -13.46 1.44 -14.62
CA ASP A 60 -14.71 1.36 -15.38
C ASP A 60 -15.87 0.68 -14.60
N ASP A 61 -15.55 -0.24 -13.67
CA ASP A 61 -16.52 -0.96 -12.84
C ASP A 61 -16.82 -0.28 -11.48
N GLY A 62 -16.24 0.89 -11.22
CA GLY A 62 -16.44 1.66 -10.01
C GLY A 62 -15.65 1.14 -8.81
N THR A 63 -14.56 0.40 -9.03
CA THR A 63 -13.77 -0.23 -7.97
C THR A 63 -12.49 0.53 -7.66
N TYR A 64 -12.01 0.32 -6.44
CA TYR A 64 -10.75 0.85 -5.92
C TYR A 64 -9.91 -0.29 -5.37
N ALA A 65 -8.60 -0.08 -5.29
CA ALA A 65 -7.68 -0.96 -4.59
C ALA A 65 -7.38 -0.39 -3.20
N MET A 66 -7.58 -1.18 -2.14
CA MET A 66 -7.31 -0.80 -0.76
C MET A 66 -6.22 -1.70 -0.18
N LYS A 67 -5.06 -1.12 0.14
CA LYS A 67 -3.99 -1.81 0.88
C LYS A 67 -4.27 -1.71 2.38
N LYS A 68 -4.36 -2.86 3.05
CA LYS A 68 -4.48 -2.97 4.52
C LYS A 68 -3.11 -3.30 5.11
N VAL A 69 -2.66 -2.58 6.13
CA VAL A 69 -1.40 -2.88 6.84
C VAL A 69 -1.69 -3.07 8.32
N LEU A 70 -1.27 -4.21 8.87
CA LEU A 70 -1.33 -4.47 10.31
C LEU A 70 -0.10 -3.87 10.99
N ILE A 71 -0.31 -3.06 12.02
CA ILE A 71 0.74 -2.35 12.75
C ILE A 71 0.80 -2.93 14.17
N GLN A 72 1.95 -3.51 14.50
CA GLN A 72 2.20 -4.21 15.76
C GLN A 72 3.12 -3.42 16.69
N ASN A 73 3.95 -2.54 16.15
CA ASN A 73 4.93 -1.75 16.90
C ASN A 73 5.10 -0.33 16.30
N ASN A 74 5.85 0.52 17.00
CA ASN A 74 6.08 1.90 16.59
C ASN A 74 6.92 2.00 15.30
N GLU A 75 7.87 1.09 15.07
CA GLU A 75 8.69 1.10 13.85
C GLU A 75 7.84 0.89 12.60
N GLN A 76 6.92 -0.08 12.62
CA GLN A 76 5.95 -0.33 11.56
C GLN A 76 5.01 0.86 11.35
N LEU A 77 4.60 1.53 12.44
CA LEU A 77 3.79 2.73 12.36
C LEU A 77 4.52 3.84 11.61
N GLU A 78 5.79 4.09 11.93
CA GLU A 78 6.59 5.13 11.28
C GLU A 78 6.87 4.78 9.81
N LEU A 79 7.12 3.51 9.47
CA LEU A 79 7.25 3.06 8.08
C LEU A 79 5.97 3.33 7.26
N VAL A 80 4.80 3.00 7.81
CA VAL A 80 3.52 3.24 7.14
C VAL A 80 3.22 4.73 7.01
N LYS A 81 3.50 5.54 8.04
CA LYS A 81 3.36 6.99 7.97
C LYS A 81 4.25 7.59 6.89
N GLU A 82 5.48 7.12 6.78
CA GLU A 82 6.40 7.60 5.75
C GLU A 82 5.94 7.19 4.35
N GLU A 83 5.45 5.96 4.16
CA GLU A 83 4.85 5.52 2.89
C GLU A 83 3.66 6.41 2.50
N ILE A 84 2.74 6.70 3.44
CA ILE A 84 1.59 7.59 3.22
C ILE A 84 2.07 8.99 2.84
N ARG A 85 3.01 9.55 3.61
CA ARG A 85 3.53 10.91 3.40
C ARG A 85 4.14 11.03 2.02
N VAL A 86 5.02 10.10 1.63
CA VAL A 86 5.71 10.12 0.35
C VAL A 86 4.75 9.88 -0.80
N SER A 87 3.83 8.91 -0.68
CA SER A 87 2.81 8.66 -1.71
C SER A 87 1.92 9.88 -1.97
N SER A 88 1.69 10.70 -0.95
CA SER A 88 0.90 11.94 -1.05
C SER A 88 1.62 13.09 -1.76
N LEU A 89 2.95 13.01 -1.96
CA LEU A 89 3.72 14.07 -2.60
C LEU A 89 3.58 14.06 -4.11
N PHE A 90 3.37 12.89 -4.71
CA PHE A 90 3.51 12.71 -6.15
C PHE A 90 2.17 12.82 -6.87
N SER A 91 2.13 13.66 -7.90
CA SER A 91 0.99 13.77 -8.82
C SER A 91 1.49 13.73 -10.25
N HIS A 92 1.39 12.57 -10.87
CA HIS A 92 1.90 12.34 -12.22
C HIS A 92 1.14 11.18 -12.91
N PRO A 93 0.86 11.23 -14.22
CA PRO A 93 0.12 10.18 -14.93
C PRO A 93 0.77 8.79 -14.84
N ASN A 94 2.10 8.71 -14.71
CA ASN A 94 2.85 7.45 -14.62
C ASN A 94 3.27 7.05 -13.19
N LEU A 95 2.69 7.68 -12.17
CA LEU A 95 2.80 7.29 -10.76
C LEU A 95 1.40 6.95 -10.25
N LEU A 96 1.27 5.92 -9.41
CA LEU A 96 -0.01 5.53 -8.83
C LEU A 96 -0.39 6.52 -7.72
N PRO A 97 -1.48 7.30 -7.85
CA PRO A 97 -1.84 8.28 -6.84
C PRO A 97 -2.45 7.60 -5.60
N LEU A 98 -2.10 8.11 -4.41
CA LEU A 98 -2.83 7.81 -3.18
C LEU A 98 -4.10 8.68 -3.14
N LEU A 99 -5.27 8.04 -3.11
CA LEU A 99 -6.56 8.75 -3.12
C LEU A 99 -7.03 9.13 -1.73
N ASP A 100 -6.84 8.23 -0.76
CA ASP A 100 -7.27 8.42 0.62
C ASP A 100 -6.50 7.48 1.55
N HIS A 101 -6.48 7.76 2.85
CA HIS A 101 -5.86 6.90 3.85
C HIS A 101 -6.45 7.08 5.25
N ALA A 102 -6.31 6.06 6.09
CA ALA A 102 -6.66 6.12 7.50
C ALA A 102 -5.76 5.21 8.34
N ILE A 103 -5.47 5.62 9.58
CA ILE A 103 -4.82 4.77 10.60
C ILE A 103 -5.77 4.65 11.79
N ILE A 104 -6.19 3.43 12.11
CA ILE A 104 -7.23 3.13 13.08
C ILE A 104 -6.66 2.27 14.21
N SER A 105 -6.98 2.60 15.46
CA SER A 105 -6.64 1.75 16.60
C SER A 105 -7.71 0.68 16.80
N VAL A 106 -7.30 -0.59 16.76
CA VAL A 106 -8.19 -1.73 16.99
C VAL A 106 -8.15 -2.08 18.47
N LYS A 107 -9.25 -1.83 19.18
CA LYS A 107 -9.41 -2.32 20.55
C LYS A 107 -9.62 -3.83 20.50
N SER A 108 -8.71 -4.59 21.13
CA SER A 108 -8.95 -6.00 21.39
C SER A 108 -10.09 -6.14 22.41
N MET A 109 -11.29 -6.46 21.94
CA MET A 109 -12.46 -6.72 22.81
C MET A 109 -12.38 -8.11 23.45
N LEU A 110 -11.32 -8.41 24.21
CA LEU A 110 -11.28 -9.64 25.03
C LEU A 110 -11.39 -9.40 26.54
N LEU A 111 -11.66 -8.17 26.99
CA LEU A 111 -11.82 -7.89 28.42
C LEU A 111 -13.01 -6.97 28.77
N GLY A 112 -14.13 -7.09 28.06
CA GLY A 112 -15.35 -6.33 28.34
C GLY A 112 -16.51 -7.11 28.99
N LEU A 113 -16.51 -8.44 28.93
CA LEU A 113 -17.69 -9.25 29.29
C LEU A 113 -17.70 -9.78 30.74
N PHE A 114 -16.74 -9.41 31.59
CA PHE A 114 -16.71 -9.85 33.01
C PHE A 114 -16.56 -8.71 34.02
N ARG A 115 -17.18 -7.54 33.79
CA ARG A 115 -17.32 -6.53 34.86
C ARG A 115 -18.70 -5.89 34.89
N SER A 116 -19.70 -6.67 35.31
CA SER A 116 -20.94 -6.09 35.85
C SER A 116 -21.78 -7.13 36.62
N ARG A 117 -21.64 -7.12 37.95
CA ARG A 117 -22.57 -7.54 39.05
C ARG A 117 -21.72 -8.18 40.17
N LEU A 118 -21.75 -7.78 41.44
CA LEU A 118 -22.63 -6.91 42.21
C LEU A 118 -21.82 -6.50 43.46
N VAL A 119 -21.65 -5.20 43.72
CA VAL A 119 -21.24 -4.75 45.07
C VAL A 119 -22.47 -4.92 45.95
N ARG A 120 -22.39 -5.83 46.94
CA ARG A 120 -23.35 -5.88 48.05
C ARG A 120 -22.65 -5.33 49.27
N VAL A 121 -23.13 -4.18 49.74
CA VAL A 121 -22.74 -3.59 51.02
C VAL A 121 -23.30 -4.46 52.15
N GLY A 122 -22.45 -4.84 53.10
CA GLY A 122 -22.85 -5.60 54.29
C GLY A 122 -21.66 -6.00 55.18
N SER A 123 -21.32 -5.10 56.11
CA SER A 123 -20.78 -5.28 57.47
C SER A 123 -19.68 -6.32 57.78
N SER A 124 -18.68 -5.80 58.54
CA SER A 124 -17.75 -6.44 59.50
C SER A 124 -16.29 -6.76 59.09
N LYS A 125 -15.38 -5.93 59.65
CA LYS A 125 -13.96 -6.09 60.08
C LYS A 125 -13.09 -7.19 59.44
N SER A 126 -11.98 -6.80 58.80
CA SER A 126 -10.61 -6.79 59.38
C SER A 126 -9.53 -6.59 58.31
N SER A 127 -8.47 -5.90 58.70
CA SER A 127 -7.19 -5.60 58.02
C SER A 127 -6.60 -6.67 57.12
N VAL A 128 -5.92 -6.25 56.03
CA VAL A 128 -4.49 -6.52 55.74
C VAL A 128 -4.06 -5.93 54.38
N SER A 129 -2.96 -5.18 54.43
CA SER A 129 -1.98 -4.76 53.40
C SER A 129 -2.45 -4.28 52.02
N GLU A 130 -2.23 -2.99 51.79
CA GLU A 130 -1.94 -2.41 50.48
C GLU A 130 -0.68 -3.07 49.89
N ASP A 131 -0.82 -3.73 48.74
CA ASP A 131 0.29 -3.91 47.82
C ASP A 131 -0.09 -3.25 46.49
N ARG A 132 0.53 -2.08 46.25
CA ARG A 132 0.51 -1.41 44.96
C ARG A 132 1.47 -2.13 44.03
N THR A 133 1.09 -3.31 43.54
CA THR A 133 1.71 -3.86 42.34
C THR A 133 1.08 -3.17 41.14
N GLN A 134 1.71 -2.08 40.73
CA GLN A 134 1.41 -1.32 39.52
C GLN A 134 1.74 -2.22 38.32
N ALA A 135 0.79 -3.06 37.93
CA ALA A 135 0.88 -3.86 36.73
C ALA A 135 0.92 -2.91 35.53
N SER A 136 2.11 -2.77 34.95
CA SER A 136 2.35 -2.19 33.63
C SER A 136 1.46 -2.87 32.59
N GLN A 137 0.27 -2.31 32.36
CA GLN A 137 -0.57 -2.68 31.22
C GLN A 137 0.01 -2.04 29.96
N ASP A 138 1.11 -2.61 29.47
CA ASP A 138 1.54 -2.42 28.08
C ASP A 138 0.64 -3.28 27.18
N GLN A 139 -0.65 -2.93 27.13
CA GLN A 139 -1.58 -3.51 26.19
C GLN A 139 -1.20 -2.97 24.80
N SER A 140 -0.45 -3.76 24.03
CA SER A 140 -0.18 -3.54 22.61
C SER A 140 -1.48 -3.20 21.88
N ARG A 141 -1.70 -1.89 21.67
CA ARG A 141 -2.79 -1.40 20.84
C ARG A 141 -2.44 -1.75 19.42
N LYS A 142 -3.04 -2.83 18.90
CA LYS A 142 -2.92 -3.16 17.47
C LYS A 142 -3.55 -2.04 16.68
N GLN A 143 -2.83 -1.52 15.69
CA GLN A 143 -3.33 -0.52 14.76
C GLN A 143 -3.43 -1.13 13.37
N GLU A 144 -4.33 -0.59 12.56
CA GLU A 144 -4.48 -0.95 11.16
C GLU A 144 -4.43 0.32 10.32
N ALA A 145 -3.67 0.29 9.23
CA ALA A 145 -3.66 1.36 8.25
C ALA A 145 -4.33 0.90 6.95
N TYR A 146 -5.02 1.83 6.30
CA TYR A 146 -5.70 1.63 5.04
C TYR A 146 -5.23 2.71 4.08
N LEU A 147 -4.79 2.31 2.89
CA LEU A 147 -4.39 3.20 1.80
C LEU A 147 -5.25 2.87 0.58
N LEU A 148 -5.89 3.88 0.00
CA LEU A 148 -6.82 3.74 -1.12
C LEU A 148 -6.18 4.23 -2.43
N PHE A 149 -6.28 3.42 -3.48
CA PHE A 149 -5.69 3.67 -4.80
C PHE A 149 -6.72 3.40 -5.91
N PRO A 150 -6.53 3.93 -7.13
CA PRO A 150 -7.29 3.51 -8.30
C PRO A 150 -7.09 2.02 -8.58
N ALA A 151 -8.17 1.29 -8.91
CA ALA A 151 -8.06 -0.11 -9.31
C ALA A 151 -7.51 -0.24 -10.75
N HIS A 152 -6.49 -1.09 -10.92
CA HIS A 152 -5.91 -1.43 -12.23
C HIS A 152 -6.11 -2.93 -12.45
N LEU A 153 -7.16 -3.29 -13.19
CA LEU A 153 -7.62 -4.68 -13.30
C LEU A 153 -6.76 -5.54 -14.23
N ASP A 154 -5.99 -4.91 -15.13
CA ASP A 154 -5.05 -5.60 -16.03
C ASP A 154 -3.78 -6.09 -15.30
N GLY A 155 -3.63 -5.74 -14.02
CA GLY A 155 -2.53 -6.21 -13.18
C GLY A 155 -1.19 -5.56 -13.54
N THR A 156 -0.11 -6.28 -13.22
CA THR A 156 1.26 -5.78 -13.37
C THR A 156 1.87 -6.13 -14.72
N LEU A 157 2.96 -5.45 -15.04
CA LEU A 157 3.86 -5.85 -16.13
C LEU A 157 4.37 -7.29 -15.89
N LEU A 158 4.68 -7.67 -14.65
CA LEU A 158 5.06 -9.05 -14.33
C LEU A 158 3.96 -10.06 -14.65
N ASP A 159 2.69 -9.74 -14.33
CA ASP A 159 1.55 -10.61 -14.65
C ASP A 159 1.37 -10.74 -16.15
N SER A 160 1.44 -9.61 -16.87
CA SER A 160 1.37 -9.58 -18.33
C SER A 160 2.49 -10.42 -18.97
N MET A 161 3.71 -10.33 -18.45
CA MET A 161 4.84 -11.15 -18.91
C MET A 161 4.61 -12.65 -18.69
N LYS A 162 4.07 -13.05 -17.54
CA LYS A 162 3.73 -14.46 -17.27
C LYS A 162 2.65 -14.97 -18.22
N THR A 163 1.62 -14.17 -18.46
CA THR A 163 0.55 -14.50 -19.40
C THR A 163 1.08 -14.63 -20.83
N MET A 164 1.91 -13.69 -21.28
CA MET A 164 2.55 -13.73 -22.59
C MET A 164 3.45 -14.94 -22.74
N GLN A 165 4.28 -15.25 -21.74
CA GLN A 165 5.14 -16.42 -21.74
C GLN A 165 4.35 -17.73 -21.90
N ALA A 166 3.22 -17.87 -21.19
CA ALA A 166 2.34 -19.03 -21.30
C ALA A 166 1.71 -19.17 -22.71
N LYS A 167 1.51 -18.05 -23.39
CA LYS A 167 0.96 -17.99 -24.75
C LYS A 167 2.02 -17.98 -25.86
N GLN A 168 3.31 -17.95 -25.50
CA GLN A 168 4.42 -17.71 -26.44
C GLN A 168 4.30 -16.38 -27.21
N GLU A 169 3.69 -15.37 -26.58
CA GLU A 169 3.59 -14.01 -27.09
C GLU A 169 4.72 -13.14 -26.51
N PHE A 170 4.97 -11.99 -27.15
CA PHE A 170 5.98 -11.02 -26.72
C PHE A 170 5.46 -9.60 -26.92
N PHE A 171 5.92 -8.68 -26.06
CA PHE A 171 5.77 -7.27 -26.32
C PHE A 171 6.56 -6.89 -27.59
N SER A 172 5.94 -6.08 -28.45
CA SER A 172 6.66 -5.44 -29.55
C SER A 172 7.70 -4.45 -29.02
N THR A 173 8.73 -4.19 -29.80
CA THR A 173 9.75 -3.17 -29.46
C THR A 173 9.12 -1.81 -29.19
N LEU A 174 8.07 -1.45 -29.93
CA LEU A 174 7.35 -0.18 -29.73
C LEU A 174 6.66 -0.13 -28.35
N GLU A 175 5.96 -1.19 -27.94
CA GLU A 175 5.32 -1.26 -26.63
C GLU A 175 6.35 -1.16 -25.50
N VAL A 176 7.47 -1.88 -25.63
CA VAL A 176 8.58 -1.83 -24.66
C VAL A 176 9.10 -0.40 -24.51
N LEU A 177 9.35 0.29 -25.63
CA LEU A 177 9.84 1.68 -25.62
C LEU A 177 8.80 2.65 -25.02
N GLN A 178 7.51 2.45 -25.31
CA GLN A 178 6.43 3.27 -24.77
C GLN A 178 6.27 3.09 -23.26
N ILE A 179 6.35 1.86 -22.76
CA ILE A 179 6.35 1.57 -21.33
C ILE A 179 7.59 2.21 -20.67
N PHE A 180 8.77 2.01 -21.25
CA PHE A 180 10.01 2.59 -20.73
C PHE A 180 9.94 4.12 -20.64
N HIS A 181 9.50 4.78 -21.71
CA HIS A 181 9.34 6.24 -21.76
C HIS A 181 8.41 6.75 -20.64
N GLN A 182 7.27 6.09 -20.43
CA GLN A 182 6.32 6.43 -19.37
C GLN A 182 6.93 6.29 -17.97
N LEU A 183 7.68 5.22 -17.73
CA LEU A 183 8.37 5.01 -16.45
C LEU A 183 9.47 6.06 -16.23
N CYS A 184 10.22 6.43 -17.27
CA CYS A 184 11.18 7.53 -17.21
C CYS A 184 10.51 8.87 -16.90
N ALA A 185 9.33 9.15 -17.47
CA ALA A 185 8.57 10.36 -17.16
C ALA A 185 8.18 10.42 -15.67
N GLY A 186 7.66 9.32 -15.11
CA GLY A 186 7.34 9.20 -13.68
C GLY A 186 8.56 9.36 -12.77
N LEU A 187 9.67 8.69 -13.10
CA LEU A 187 10.92 8.82 -12.34
C LEU A 187 11.49 10.24 -12.42
N THR A 188 11.46 10.87 -13.60
CA THR A 188 11.91 12.26 -13.78
C THR A 188 11.09 13.21 -12.91
N HIS A 189 9.78 13.00 -12.82
CA HIS A 189 8.94 13.78 -11.90
C HIS A 189 9.41 13.69 -10.45
N MET A 190 9.68 12.48 -9.93
CA MET A 190 10.20 12.28 -8.57
C MET A 190 11.59 12.91 -8.37
N HIS A 191 12.44 12.83 -9.38
CA HIS A 191 13.80 13.35 -9.34
C HIS A 191 13.86 14.89 -9.36
N ASN A 192 12.78 15.56 -9.77
CA ASN A 192 12.71 17.02 -9.85
C ASN A 192 12.19 17.68 -8.54
N PHE A 193 11.88 16.90 -7.51
CA PHE A 193 11.58 17.45 -6.18
C PHE A 193 12.84 18.02 -5.52
N ASP A 194 12.65 18.87 -4.51
CA ASP A 194 13.71 19.33 -3.61
C ASP A 194 13.37 18.97 -2.16
N PRO A 195 14.08 18.02 -1.53
CA PRO A 195 15.15 17.20 -2.11
C PRO A 195 14.61 16.21 -3.17
N PRO A 196 15.45 15.77 -4.13
CA PRO A 196 15.04 14.78 -5.12
C PRO A 196 14.74 13.44 -4.44
N TYR A 197 13.79 12.67 -4.96
CA TYR A 197 13.42 11.35 -4.42
C TYR A 197 13.83 10.23 -5.35
N ALA A 198 14.26 9.08 -4.81
CA ALA A 198 14.53 7.86 -5.56
C ALA A 198 13.54 6.77 -5.16
N HIS A 199 13.02 6.02 -6.13
CA HIS A 199 12.03 4.97 -5.88
C HIS A 199 12.61 3.73 -5.18
N ASN A 200 13.86 3.38 -5.50
CA ASN A 200 14.62 2.24 -4.93
C ASN A 200 14.04 0.82 -5.12
N ASP A 201 12.86 0.66 -5.73
CA ASP A 201 12.22 -0.65 -5.95
C ASP A 201 11.51 -0.75 -7.31
N VAL A 202 12.15 -0.23 -8.36
CA VAL A 202 11.66 -0.34 -9.74
C VAL A 202 11.87 -1.76 -10.26
N LYS A 203 10.77 -2.49 -10.45
CA LYS A 203 10.74 -3.87 -10.98
C LYS A 203 9.42 -4.13 -11.70
N PRO A 204 9.32 -5.14 -12.58
CA PRO A 204 8.07 -5.44 -13.31
C PRO A 204 6.84 -5.68 -12.43
N GLY A 205 7.03 -6.18 -11.20
CA GLY A 205 5.93 -6.36 -10.23
C GLY A 205 5.41 -5.06 -9.61
N ASN A 206 6.14 -3.95 -9.74
CA ASN A 206 5.77 -2.63 -9.25
C ASN A 206 5.39 -1.68 -10.40
N VAL A 207 5.06 -2.23 -11.56
CA VAL A 207 4.55 -1.48 -12.73
C VAL A 207 3.16 -2.00 -13.04
N LEU A 208 2.14 -1.17 -12.85
CA LEU A 208 0.77 -1.46 -13.30
C LEU A 208 0.61 -1.10 -14.76
N LEU A 209 -0.08 -1.95 -15.51
CA LEU A 209 -0.48 -1.68 -16.88
C LEU A 209 -1.99 -1.42 -16.96
N THR A 210 -2.40 -0.60 -17.92
CA THR A 210 -3.82 -0.45 -18.28
C THR A 210 -3.93 -0.32 -19.78
N HIS A 211 -4.58 -1.28 -20.40
CA HIS A 211 -4.83 -1.33 -21.83
C HIS A 211 -6.02 -0.45 -22.16
N ARG A 212 -5.86 0.35 -23.20
CA ARG A 212 -6.90 1.23 -23.72
C ARG A 212 -7.09 0.91 -25.18
N LYS A 213 -8.34 0.79 -25.63
CA LYS A 213 -8.65 0.40 -27.01
C LYS A 213 -7.95 1.35 -28.00
N GLY A 214 -7.12 0.78 -28.87
CA GLY A 214 -6.40 1.52 -29.91
C GLY A 214 -5.27 2.42 -29.41
N GLN A 215 -4.85 2.31 -28.14
CA GLN A 215 -3.77 3.10 -27.56
C GLN A 215 -2.70 2.20 -26.94
N ALA A 216 -1.49 2.75 -26.81
CA ALA A 216 -0.43 2.13 -26.04
C ALA A 216 -0.87 1.89 -24.58
N PRO A 217 -0.40 0.82 -23.93
CA PRO A 217 -0.72 0.57 -22.53
C PRO A 217 -0.20 1.72 -21.65
N LEU A 218 -1.06 2.21 -20.75
CA LEU A 218 -0.65 3.17 -19.73
C LEU A 218 0.14 2.43 -18.64
N ALA A 219 1.37 2.87 -18.39
CA ALA A 219 2.24 2.32 -17.35
C ALA A 219 2.29 3.26 -16.14
N LYS A 220 2.12 2.70 -14.94
CA LYS A 220 2.22 3.44 -13.67
C LYS A 220 3.14 2.71 -12.70
N LEU A 221 4.09 3.43 -12.10
CA LEU A 221 4.86 2.92 -10.95
C LEU A 221 3.98 2.94 -9.69
N MET A 222 4.14 1.90 -8.89
CA MET A 222 3.47 1.72 -7.61
C MET A 222 4.48 1.31 -6.53
N ASP A 223 4.00 1.18 -5.29
CA ASP A 223 4.77 0.73 -4.12
C ASP A 223 5.88 1.70 -3.69
N PHE A 224 5.45 2.77 -3.02
CA PHE A 224 6.33 3.84 -2.56
C PHE A 224 6.94 3.57 -1.17
N GLY A 225 6.79 2.37 -0.62
CA GLY A 225 7.28 2.02 0.72
C GLY A 225 8.81 2.07 0.88
N ASN A 226 9.56 2.03 -0.23
CA ASN A 226 11.03 2.12 -0.25
C ASN A 226 11.55 3.46 -0.81
N VAL A 227 10.66 4.43 -1.03
CA VAL A 227 11.04 5.71 -1.62
C VAL A 227 11.65 6.61 -0.57
N HIS A 228 12.81 7.17 -0.89
CA HIS A 228 13.56 8.05 0.01
C HIS A 228 14.18 9.21 -0.74
N PRO A 229 14.56 10.30 -0.05
CA PRO A 229 15.41 11.32 -0.64
C PRO A 229 16.65 10.69 -1.28
N ALA A 230 16.88 10.98 -2.56
CA ALA A 230 17.95 10.44 -3.38
C ALA A 230 19.33 10.92 -2.90
N ARG A 231 19.38 12.14 -2.35
CA ARG A 231 20.59 12.69 -1.73
C ARG A 231 20.55 12.41 -0.23
N ARG A 232 21.40 11.49 0.23
CA ARG A 232 21.65 11.25 1.65
C ARG A 232 23.03 11.78 2.02
N GLN A 233 23.11 12.64 3.01
CA GLN A 233 24.38 13.13 3.51
C GLN A 233 24.90 12.14 4.56
N ILE A 234 25.93 11.36 4.22
CA ILE A 234 26.55 10.43 5.16
C ILE A 234 27.35 11.23 6.19
N ARG A 235 26.91 11.26 7.43
CA ARG A 235 27.55 12.02 8.53
C ARG A 235 28.32 11.12 9.48
N SER A 236 28.17 9.79 9.39
CA SER A 236 28.86 8.84 10.26
C SER A 236 29.16 7.50 9.60
N ARG A 237 30.13 6.76 10.16
CA ARG A 237 30.45 5.39 9.74
C ARG A 237 29.27 4.43 9.92
N SER A 238 28.49 4.60 10.98
CA SER A 238 27.29 3.78 11.24
C SER A 238 26.22 3.98 10.17
N GLU A 239 25.99 5.24 9.77
CA GLU A 239 25.08 5.60 8.69
C GLU A 239 25.56 5.06 7.33
N ALA A 240 26.88 5.11 7.07
CA ALA A 240 27.47 4.51 5.88
C ALA A 240 27.23 2.99 5.80
N LEU A 241 27.39 2.27 6.92
CA LEU A 241 27.16 0.83 7.00
C LEU A 241 25.68 0.46 6.87
N GLN A 242 24.78 1.27 7.45
CA GLN A 242 23.34 1.08 7.31
C GLN A 242 22.89 1.29 5.86
N LEU A 243 23.38 2.36 5.22
CA LEU A 243 23.21 2.58 3.78
C LEU A 243 23.77 1.43 2.95
N GLN A 244 24.95 0.91 3.32
CA GLN A 244 25.55 -0.21 2.61
C GLN A 244 24.66 -1.46 2.71
N GLY A 245 24.10 -1.75 3.89
CA GLY A 245 23.12 -2.82 4.07
C GLY A 245 21.85 -2.61 3.26
N GLU A 246 21.27 -1.40 3.30
CA GLU A 246 20.10 -1.02 2.49
C GLU A 246 20.37 -1.16 0.99
N CYS A 247 21.51 -0.71 0.49
CA CYS A 247 21.93 -0.83 -0.92
C CYS A 247 22.20 -2.29 -1.34
N TYR A 248 22.72 -3.13 -0.43
CA TYR A 248 22.93 -4.56 -0.69
C TYR A 248 21.60 -5.32 -0.80
N HIS A 249 20.59 -4.92 -0.02
CA HIS A 249 19.24 -5.51 -0.06
C HIS A 249 18.37 -4.93 -1.18
N HIS A 250 18.52 -3.62 -1.46
CA HIS A 250 17.78 -2.86 -2.45
C HIS A 250 18.75 -2.38 -3.52
N HIS A 251 19.06 -3.28 -4.46
CA HIS A 251 19.97 -3.05 -5.59
C HIS A 251 19.83 -1.63 -6.19
N CYS A 252 20.81 -0.77 -5.95
CA CYS A 252 20.90 0.59 -6.52
C CYS A 252 21.16 0.63 -8.04
N ILE A 253 21.00 -0.49 -8.76
CA ILE A 253 21.25 -0.63 -10.20
C ILE A 253 20.00 -1.24 -10.86
N ASN A 254 18.83 -0.62 -10.66
CA ASN A 254 17.57 -1.14 -11.23
C ASN A 254 17.12 -0.42 -12.51
N ASN A 255 17.60 0.80 -12.80
CA ASN A 255 17.30 1.48 -14.07
C ASN A 255 17.94 0.77 -15.29
N ILE A 256 19.16 0.23 -15.13
CA ILE A 256 19.85 -0.51 -16.21
C ILE A 256 19.37 -1.96 -16.29
N ARG A 257 18.94 -2.57 -15.17
CA ARG A 257 18.42 -3.95 -15.18
C ARG A 257 17.07 -4.08 -15.86
N MET A 258 16.20 -3.08 -15.81
CA MET A 258 14.93 -3.13 -16.56
C MET A 258 15.18 -3.15 -18.08
N LEU A 259 16.15 -2.38 -18.58
CA LEU A 259 16.58 -2.40 -19.99
C LEU A 259 17.22 -3.74 -20.38
N LEU A 260 18.11 -4.28 -19.54
CA LEU A 260 18.72 -5.59 -19.80
C LEU A 260 17.69 -6.74 -19.73
N PHE A 261 16.70 -6.64 -18.85
CA PHE A 261 15.67 -7.66 -18.70
C PHE A 261 14.64 -7.63 -19.83
N LEU A 262 14.14 -6.45 -20.21
CA LEU A 262 13.28 -6.29 -21.40
C LEU A 262 14.05 -6.64 -22.68
N GLY A 263 15.35 -6.31 -22.73
CA GLY A 263 16.28 -6.74 -23.76
C GLY A 263 16.40 -8.27 -23.85
N SER A 264 16.47 -9.01 -22.73
CA SER A 264 16.54 -10.47 -22.74
C SER A 264 15.28 -11.15 -23.29
N VAL A 265 14.11 -10.52 -23.11
CA VAL A 265 12.82 -11.00 -23.66
C VAL A 265 12.73 -10.73 -25.17
N THR A 266 13.28 -9.61 -25.65
CA THR A 266 13.40 -9.32 -27.09
C THR A 266 14.52 -10.11 -27.77
N TYR A 267 15.63 -10.39 -27.09
CA TYR A 267 16.79 -11.07 -27.69
C TYR A 267 16.54 -12.56 -27.96
N ARG A 268 15.60 -13.17 -27.23
CA ARG A 268 15.23 -14.58 -27.47
C ARG A 268 14.39 -14.78 -28.73
N SER A 269 13.87 -13.71 -29.34
CA SER A 269 13.14 -13.77 -30.61
C SER A 269 14.03 -13.70 -31.86
N GLN A 270 15.36 -13.55 -31.71
CA GLN A 270 16.30 -13.50 -32.84
C GLN A 270 17.20 -14.74 -32.98
N LEU A 271 17.05 -15.73 -32.10
CA LEU A 271 17.78 -17.00 -32.15
C LEU A 271 16.81 -18.17 -32.38
N THR A 272 16.16 -18.17 -33.55
CA THR A 272 15.75 -19.42 -34.17
C THR A 272 16.94 -19.95 -34.96
N PRO A 273 17.47 -21.15 -34.68
CA PRO A 273 18.48 -21.73 -35.55
C PRO A 273 17.81 -22.11 -36.88
N PHE A 274 18.39 -21.65 -37.98
CA PHE A 274 18.26 -22.34 -39.27
C PHE A 274 18.84 -23.75 -39.17
#